data_AF-A0A7X7CAF0-F1
#
_entry.id   AF-A0A7X7CAF0-F1
#
_cell.length_a   1.000
_cell.length_b   1.000
_cell.length_c   1.000
_cell.angle_alpha   90.00
_cell.angle_beta   90.00
_cell.angle_gamma   90.00
#
_symmetry.space_group_name_H-M   'P 1'
#
loop_
_entity.id
_entity.type
_entity.pdbx_description
1 polymer ?
#
loop_
_entity_poly.entity_id
_entity_poly.type
_entity_poly.pdbx_seq_one_letter_code
_entity_poly.pdbx_strand_id
1 'polypeptide(L)'
;MSIEKINAQMVGLPPSWMSRMVSKSGAFGNAEEIKKILGEPIPQIVDPKDLPPELAAFFAPKGLLDRIRKKLAMISRKKGGKILPAKNTIASVDDEDNVYVGVDFLAQYGDDENLIAGILAHEWGHMMSDLPKNVDWSNMSYEDLHAIRRDEEGDADGFAGRAMFLMGYSIESMIEFLAENDRRRKEKKLPCHKYHNHATRRAILKESYEAEKRAMEVARRLFFSGKNTTGPKIGKIIGAG
;
A
#
# COMPACT_ATOMS: atom_id res chain seq x y z
N MET A 1 24.49 -14.47 -5.29
CA MET A 1 23.65 -15.17 -6.28
C MET A 1 22.29 -14.51 -6.25
N SER A 2 22.00 -13.70 -7.26
CA SER A 2 20.70 -13.06 -7.46
C SER A 2 19.69 -14.12 -7.91
N ILE A 3 18.55 -14.20 -7.24
CA ILE A 3 17.40 -14.92 -7.78
C ILE A 3 16.72 -13.96 -8.75
N GLU A 4 17.01 -14.11 -10.03
CA GLU A 4 16.27 -13.44 -11.08
C GLU A 4 14.84 -14.00 -11.08
N LYS A 5 13.85 -13.14 -10.81
CA LYS A 5 12.45 -13.48 -11.07
C LYS A 5 12.27 -13.61 -12.57
N ILE A 6 11.63 -14.69 -13.00
CA ILE A 6 11.20 -14.88 -14.38
C ILE A 6 10.18 -13.77 -14.68
N ASN A 7 10.58 -12.86 -15.56
CA ASN A 7 9.78 -11.72 -15.99
C ASN A 7 8.71 -12.22 -16.97
N ALA A 8 7.48 -12.33 -16.50
CA ALA A 8 6.32 -12.69 -17.31
C ALA A 8 5.55 -11.42 -17.73
N GLN A 9 6.22 -10.49 -18.39
CA GLN A 9 5.54 -9.39 -19.07
C GLN A 9 6.15 -9.16 -20.43
N MET A 10 5.40 -9.52 -21.47
CA MET A 10 5.22 -8.70 -22.67
C MET A 10 3.99 -9.22 -23.41
N VAL A 11 2.81 -8.70 -23.02
CA VAL A 11 1.61 -8.82 -23.84
C VAL A 11 1.10 -7.42 -24.15
N GLY A 12 1.41 -6.96 -25.36
CA GLY A 12 0.48 -6.16 -26.17
C GLY A 12 0.24 -4.69 -25.83
N LEU A 13 1.01 -4.04 -24.95
CA LEU A 13 0.87 -2.58 -24.80
C LEU A 13 1.44 -1.85 -26.04
N PRO A 14 0.68 -0.96 -26.69
CA PRO A 14 1.17 -0.21 -27.82
C PRO A 14 2.30 0.73 -27.38
N PRO A 15 3.33 0.94 -28.23
CA PRO A 15 4.42 1.86 -27.93
C PRO A 15 3.91 3.27 -27.61
N SER A 16 4.54 3.94 -26.64
CA SER A 16 4.17 5.26 -26.11
C SER A 16 4.02 6.37 -27.18
N TRP A 17 4.64 6.21 -28.35
CA TRP A 17 4.54 7.16 -29.45
C TRP A 17 3.24 7.02 -30.28
N MET A 18 2.57 5.87 -30.26
CA MET A 18 1.27 5.67 -30.94
C MET A 18 0.09 6.29 -30.17
N SER A 19 0.18 6.42 -28.84
CA SER A 19 -0.86 7.01 -28.00
C SER A 19 -1.13 8.49 -28.33
N ARG A 20 -0.15 9.22 -28.87
CA ARG A 20 -0.28 10.65 -29.20
C ARG A 20 -1.14 10.96 -30.43
N MET A 21 -1.48 9.96 -31.26
CA MET A 21 -2.19 10.21 -32.53
C MET A 21 -3.71 10.02 -32.45
N VAL A 22 -4.24 9.43 -31.37
CA VAL A 22 -5.68 9.12 -31.23
C VAL A 22 -6.44 10.13 -30.35
N SER A 23 -5.73 11.02 -29.63
CA SER A 23 -6.32 11.99 -28.70
C SER A 23 -7.03 13.20 -29.36
N LYS A 24 -7.23 13.21 -30.69
CA LYS A 24 -7.74 14.39 -31.42
C LYS A 24 -9.20 14.35 -31.88
N SER A 25 -9.99 13.38 -31.46
CA SER A 25 -11.44 13.39 -31.71
C SER A 25 -12.23 12.96 -30.48
N GLY A 26 -12.78 13.94 -29.75
CA GLY A 26 -13.76 13.71 -28.67
C GLY A 26 -13.38 14.33 -27.33
N ALA A 27 -13.13 15.64 -27.30
CA ALA A 27 -12.99 16.38 -26.04
C ALA A 27 -14.26 17.21 -25.81
N PHE A 28 -15.01 16.89 -24.76
CA PHE A 28 -15.77 17.86 -23.98
C PHE A 28 -15.74 17.44 -22.51
N GLY A 29 -15.03 18.22 -21.69
CA GLY A 29 -14.95 18.03 -20.24
C GLY A 29 -13.59 18.46 -19.69
N ASN A 30 -13.48 19.73 -19.29
CA ASN A 30 -12.32 20.31 -18.62
C ASN A 30 -12.03 19.63 -17.28
N ALA A 31 -10.80 19.16 -17.09
CA ALA A 31 -9.91 19.45 -15.97
C ALA A 31 -8.67 18.55 -16.11
N GLU A 32 -7.51 19.08 -15.74
CA GLU A 32 -6.33 18.27 -15.39
C GLU A 32 -6.68 17.40 -14.18
N GLU A 33 -7.44 16.32 -14.39
CA GLU A 33 -7.76 15.36 -13.35
C GLU A 33 -6.49 14.55 -13.07
N ILE A 34 -5.87 14.84 -11.93
CA ILE A 34 -4.84 13.99 -11.34
C ILE A 34 -5.50 12.64 -11.04
N LYS A 35 -5.14 11.63 -11.81
CA LYS A 35 -5.71 10.27 -11.73
C LYS A 35 -4.95 9.46 -10.69
N LYS A 36 -5.65 8.60 -9.93
CA LYS A 36 -4.98 7.50 -9.21
C LYS A 36 -4.29 6.56 -10.19
N ILE A 37 -3.42 5.67 -9.67
CA ILE A 37 -2.69 4.63 -10.43
C ILE A 37 -3.58 3.84 -11.42
N LEU A 38 -4.88 3.69 -11.13
CA LEU A 38 -5.86 3.05 -12.03
C LEU A 38 -7.12 3.89 -12.32
N GLY A 39 -7.00 5.23 -12.29
CA GLY A 39 -8.01 6.15 -12.82
C GLY A 39 -9.21 6.48 -11.91
N GLU A 40 -9.14 6.20 -10.61
CA GLU A 40 -10.19 6.63 -9.67
C GLU A 40 -10.04 8.13 -9.32
N PRO A 41 -11.14 8.84 -9.03
CA PRO A 41 -11.07 10.24 -8.61
C PRO A 41 -10.37 10.38 -7.25
N ILE A 42 -9.60 11.46 -7.09
CA ILE A 42 -9.00 11.82 -5.81
C ILE A 42 -10.12 12.18 -4.81
N PRO A 43 -10.03 11.73 -3.54
CA PRO A 43 -10.97 12.12 -2.50
C PRO A 43 -11.06 13.63 -2.29
N GLN A 44 -12.18 14.11 -1.74
CA GLN A 44 -12.35 15.53 -1.42
C GLN A 44 -11.40 15.95 -0.29
N ILE A 45 -10.42 16.80 -0.61
CA ILE A 45 -9.46 17.34 0.36
C ILE A 45 -10.19 18.27 1.35
N VAL A 46 -9.77 18.20 2.61
CA VAL A 46 -10.23 19.12 3.67
C VAL A 46 -9.09 20.09 3.99
N ASP A 47 -9.38 21.37 4.21
CA ASP A 47 -8.35 22.29 4.72
C ASP A 47 -8.02 21.87 6.18
N PRO A 48 -6.74 21.64 6.52
CA PRO A 48 -6.34 21.34 7.89
C PRO A 48 -6.84 22.34 8.94
N LYS A 49 -7.14 23.59 8.56
CA LYS A 49 -7.69 24.62 9.45
C LYS A 49 -9.14 24.37 9.87
N ASP A 50 -9.88 23.63 9.06
CA ASP A 50 -11.29 23.31 9.30
C ASP A 50 -11.46 22.03 10.14
N LEU A 51 -10.36 21.38 10.53
CA LEU A 51 -10.38 20.18 11.33
C LEU A 51 -10.55 20.52 12.82
N PRO A 52 -11.35 19.75 13.56
CA PRO A 52 -11.30 19.74 15.01
C PRO A 52 -9.86 19.50 15.53
N PRO A 53 -9.42 20.17 16.61
CA PRO A 53 -8.05 20.07 17.11
C PRO A 53 -7.55 18.64 17.34
N GLU A 54 -8.42 17.75 17.80
CA GLU A 54 -8.16 16.33 18.02
C GLU A 54 -7.81 15.59 16.73
N LEU A 55 -8.46 15.93 15.61
CA LEU A 55 -8.17 15.34 14.30
C LEU A 55 -6.93 15.97 13.67
N ALA A 56 -6.76 17.29 13.81
CA ALA A 56 -5.58 18.01 13.33
C ALA A 56 -4.28 17.46 13.94
N ALA A 57 -4.32 17.00 15.21
CA ALA A 57 -3.18 16.42 15.90
C ALA A 57 -2.60 15.17 15.20
N PHE A 58 -3.42 14.38 14.48
CA PHE A 58 -2.94 13.22 13.72
C PHE A 58 -2.00 13.64 12.58
N PHE A 59 -2.28 14.77 11.93
CA PHE A 59 -1.54 15.30 10.77
C PHE A 59 -0.38 16.24 11.16
N ALA A 60 -0.32 16.67 12.41
CA ALA A 60 0.73 17.56 12.91
C ALA A 60 2.13 16.94 12.78
N PRO A 61 3.21 17.76 12.71
CA PRO A 61 4.57 17.25 12.79
C PRO A 61 4.77 16.42 14.06
N LYS A 62 5.35 15.20 13.92
CA LYS A 62 5.46 14.20 15.00
C LYS A 62 4.12 13.63 15.52
N GLY A 63 3.00 14.01 14.92
CA GLY A 63 1.70 13.35 15.09
C GLY A 63 1.76 11.89 14.64
N LEU A 64 0.71 11.13 14.94
CA LEU A 64 0.67 9.70 14.68
C LEU A 64 1.00 9.36 13.21
N LEU A 65 0.37 10.05 12.26
CA LEU A 65 0.54 9.75 10.83
C LEU A 65 1.98 10.05 10.37
N ASP A 66 2.61 11.13 10.86
CA ASP A 66 4.01 11.44 10.55
C ASP A 66 4.99 10.43 11.18
N ARG A 67 4.69 9.90 12.39
CA ARG A 67 5.50 8.83 13.01
C ARG A 67 5.45 7.54 12.18
N ILE A 68 4.25 7.10 11.79
CA ILE A 68 4.08 5.90 10.96
C ILE A 68 4.75 6.10 9.59
N ARG A 69 4.53 7.25 8.94
CA ARG A 69 5.18 7.62 7.67
C ARG A 69 6.70 7.49 7.73
N LYS A 70 7.33 7.98 8.81
CA LYS A 70 8.79 7.87 8.98
C LYS A 70 9.26 6.43 9.12
N LYS A 71 8.52 5.58 9.85
CA LYS A 71 8.82 4.15 9.94
C LYS A 71 8.69 3.48 8.56
N LEU A 72 7.58 3.71 7.85
CA LEU A 72 7.35 3.20 6.49
C LEU A 72 8.45 3.64 5.53
N ALA A 73 8.84 4.91 5.57
CA ALA A 73 9.90 5.43 4.72
C ALA A 73 11.26 4.80 5.00
N MET A 74 11.54 4.51 6.27
CA MET A 74 12.77 3.84 6.68
C MET A 74 12.84 2.40 6.16
N ILE A 75 11.77 1.61 6.34
CA ILE A 75 11.76 0.20 5.95
C ILE A 75 11.68 0.02 4.43
N SER A 76 10.94 0.88 3.72
CA SER A 76 10.76 0.81 2.26
C SER A 76 11.86 1.49 1.48
N ARG A 77 12.69 2.33 2.15
CA ARG A 77 13.67 3.23 1.51
C ARG A 77 13.03 4.19 0.50
N LYS A 78 11.73 4.48 0.64
CA LYS A 78 10.96 5.42 -0.18
C LYS A 78 10.37 6.49 0.73
N LYS A 79 10.62 7.77 0.43
CA LYS A 79 10.23 8.89 1.32
C LYS A 79 8.71 9.07 1.46
N GLY A 80 7.96 8.73 0.42
CA GLY A 80 6.54 9.07 0.25
C GLY A 80 6.30 10.57 0.08
N GLY A 81 5.09 10.92 -0.31
CA GLY A 81 4.60 12.30 -0.44
C GLY A 81 4.05 12.86 0.87
N LYS A 82 3.08 13.78 0.77
CA LYS A 82 2.38 14.37 1.91
C LYS A 82 1.28 13.46 2.41
N ILE A 83 0.91 13.60 3.69
CA ILE A 83 -0.32 13.01 4.22
C ILE A 83 -1.34 14.14 4.38
N LEU A 84 -2.47 14.02 3.69
CA LEU A 84 -3.48 15.06 3.55
C LEU A 84 -4.82 14.58 4.12
N PRO A 85 -5.55 15.42 4.87
CA PRO A 85 -6.89 15.08 5.34
C PRO A 85 -7.90 15.11 4.18
N ALA A 86 -8.78 14.12 4.13
CA ALA A 86 -9.80 13.99 3.10
C ALA A 86 -11.12 13.43 3.65
N LYS A 87 -12.22 13.66 2.92
CA LYS A 87 -13.55 13.10 3.19
C LYS A 87 -13.90 11.98 2.21
N ASN A 88 -14.89 11.16 2.58
CA ASN A 88 -15.42 10.08 1.74
C ASN A 88 -14.39 9.02 1.33
N THR A 89 -13.35 8.83 2.15
CA THR A 89 -12.33 7.80 1.95
C THR A 89 -11.87 7.26 3.30
N ILE A 90 -11.29 6.06 3.31
CA ILE A 90 -10.53 5.55 4.46
C ILE A 90 -9.09 6.04 4.31
N ALA A 91 -8.45 5.62 3.22
CA ALA A 91 -7.21 6.19 2.73
C ALA A 91 -7.13 6.01 1.21
N SER A 92 -6.25 6.77 0.56
CA SER A 92 -5.96 6.64 -0.86
C SER A 92 -4.60 7.22 -1.15
N VAL A 93 -3.91 6.70 -2.16
CA VAL A 93 -2.68 7.28 -2.69
C VAL A 93 -2.84 7.81 -4.12
N ASP A 94 -2.09 8.87 -4.47
CA ASP A 94 -1.97 9.37 -5.84
C ASP A 94 -0.61 9.03 -6.48
N ASP A 95 -0.44 9.42 -7.75
CA ASP A 95 0.76 9.12 -8.53
C ASP A 95 2.03 9.84 -8.03
N GLU A 96 1.86 10.91 -7.25
CA GLU A 96 2.93 11.66 -6.58
C GLU A 96 3.28 11.10 -5.19
N ASP A 97 2.72 9.94 -4.85
CA ASP A 97 2.86 9.27 -3.56
C ASP A 97 2.26 10.07 -2.38
N ASN A 98 1.35 11.02 -2.61
CA ASN A 98 0.60 11.66 -1.53
C ASN A 98 -0.50 10.72 -1.02
N VAL A 99 -0.67 10.65 0.30
CA VAL A 99 -1.69 9.84 0.96
C VAL A 99 -2.81 10.74 1.46
N TYR A 100 -4.02 10.49 1.01
CA TYR A 100 -5.25 11.10 1.48
C TYR A 100 -5.84 10.23 2.57
N VAL A 101 -6.00 10.72 3.78
CA VAL A 101 -6.52 9.96 4.93
C VAL A 101 -7.88 10.51 5.33
N GLY A 102 -8.85 9.61 5.49
CA GLY A 102 -10.22 9.89 5.87
C GLY A 102 -10.36 10.51 7.25
N VAL A 103 -10.88 11.72 7.33
CA VAL A 103 -11.14 12.39 8.62
C VAL A 103 -12.23 11.66 9.42
N ASP A 104 -13.25 11.10 8.74
CA ASP A 104 -14.30 10.31 9.36
C ASP A 104 -13.77 8.96 9.86
N PHE A 105 -12.82 8.38 9.12
CA PHE A 105 -12.12 7.17 9.54
C PHE A 105 -11.28 7.43 10.80
N LEU A 106 -10.54 8.53 10.86
CA LEU A 106 -9.76 8.90 12.04
C LEU A 106 -10.65 9.27 13.22
N ALA A 107 -11.81 9.88 12.99
CA ALA A 107 -12.78 10.14 14.06
C ALA A 107 -13.33 8.84 14.67
N GLN A 108 -13.51 7.81 13.85
CA GLN A 108 -14.07 6.53 14.30
C GLN A 108 -13.01 5.57 14.89
N TYR A 109 -11.80 5.56 14.34
CA TYR A 109 -10.76 4.58 14.64
C TYR A 109 -9.44 5.21 15.13
N GLY A 110 -9.46 6.48 15.51
CA GLY A 110 -8.29 7.28 15.90
C GLY A 110 -7.46 6.67 17.03
N ASP A 111 -8.11 5.95 17.95
CA ASP A 111 -7.47 5.30 19.09
C ASP A 111 -6.81 3.95 18.75
N ASP A 112 -7.10 3.39 17.57
CA ASP A 112 -6.51 2.14 17.11
C ASP A 112 -5.29 2.39 16.23
N GLU A 113 -4.14 2.64 16.88
CA GLU A 113 -2.87 2.86 16.20
C GLU A 113 -2.46 1.67 15.30
N ASN A 114 -2.84 0.43 15.64
CA ASN A 114 -2.55 -0.73 14.81
C ASN A 114 -3.34 -0.68 13.49
N LEU A 115 -4.64 -0.36 13.55
CA LEU A 115 -5.46 -0.22 12.35
C LEU A 115 -4.96 0.91 11.46
N ILE A 116 -4.64 2.07 12.03
CA ILE A 116 -4.12 3.22 11.28
C ILE A 116 -2.78 2.87 10.61
N ALA A 117 -1.88 2.19 11.32
CA ALA A 117 -0.63 1.72 10.75
C ALA A 117 -0.85 0.72 9.60
N GLY A 118 -1.82 -0.19 9.75
CA GLY A 118 -2.17 -1.16 8.72
C GLY A 118 -2.71 -0.51 7.44
N ILE A 119 -3.63 0.44 7.59
CA ILE A 119 -4.18 1.21 6.46
C ILE A 119 -3.08 2.02 5.76
N LEU A 120 -2.24 2.73 6.51
CA LEU A 120 -1.12 3.47 5.90
C LEU A 120 -0.11 2.56 5.22
N ALA A 121 0.18 1.39 5.79
CA ALA A 121 1.07 0.41 5.18
C ALA A 121 0.49 -0.16 3.87
N HIS A 122 -0.83 -0.37 3.80
CA HIS A 122 -1.52 -0.78 2.57
C HIS A 122 -1.36 0.26 1.46
N GLU A 123 -1.67 1.53 1.74
CA GLU A 123 -1.49 2.61 0.78
C GLU A 123 -0.02 2.80 0.36
N TRP A 124 0.91 2.56 1.28
CA TRP A 124 2.34 2.55 0.95
C TRP A 124 2.70 1.40 0.02
N GLY A 125 2.05 0.25 0.15
CA GLY A 125 2.19 -0.89 -0.75
C GLY A 125 1.86 -0.51 -2.19
N HIS A 126 0.78 0.25 -2.41
CA HIS A 126 0.44 0.78 -3.74
C HIS A 126 1.53 1.71 -4.31
N MET A 127 2.22 2.49 -3.46
CA MET A 127 3.35 3.32 -3.93
C MET A 127 4.56 2.50 -4.38
N MET A 128 4.66 1.25 -3.89
CA MET A 128 5.74 0.32 -4.21
C MET A 128 5.41 -0.57 -5.42
N SER A 129 4.21 -0.40 -6.01
CA SER A 129 3.81 -1.16 -7.19
C SER A 129 4.72 -0.88 -8.37
N ASP A 130 5.05 -1.95 -9.10
CA ASP A 130 5.80 -1.90 -10.35
C ASP A 130 4.87 -1.63 -11.56
N LEU A 131 3.56 -1.46 -11.33
CA LEU A 131 2.63 -1.17 -12.41
C LEU A 131 2.99 0.16 -13.10
N PRO A 132 2.98 0.20 -14.44
CA PRO A 132 3.27 1.42 -15.18
C PRO A 132 2.33 2.57 -14.81
N LYS A 133 2.88 3.64 -14.25
CA LYS A 133 2.14 4.90 -14.00
C LYS A 133 1.86 5.60 -15.34
N ASN A 134 0.76 6.35 -15.43
CA ASN A 134 0.36 7.12 -16.61
C ASN A 134 0.13 6.31 -17.90
N VAL A 135 -0.19 5.02 -17.79
CA VAL A 135 -0.60 4.21 -18.95
C VAL A 135 -2.09 4.34 -19.20
N ASP A 136 -2.47 4.44 -20.48
CA ASP A 136 -3.85 4.37 -20.90
C ASP A 136 -4.31 2.90 -20.96
N TRP A 137 -5.16 2.55 -20.01
CA TRP A 137 -5.70 1.20 -19.86
C TRP A 137 -7.05 1.01 -20.57
N SER A 138 -7.52 2.01 -21.34
CA SER A 138 -8.85 2.00 -21.98
C SER A 138 -9.08 0.83 -22.94
N ASN A 139 -8.01 0.23 -23.45
CA ASN A 139 -8.07 -0.85 -24.45
C ASN A 139 -8.09 -2.26 -23.82
N MET A 140 -7.95 -2.39 -22.49
CA MET A 140 -8.04 -3.68 -21.82
C MET A 140 -9.48 -4.10 -21.58
N SER A 141 -9.72 -5.41 -21.60
CA SER A 141 -11.04 -5.92 -21.24
C SER A 141 -11.36 -5.62 -19.78
N TYR A 142 -12.65 -5.53 -19.46
CA TYR A 142 -13.12 -5.35 -18.09
C TYR A 142 -12.57 -6.43 -17.15
N GLU A 143 -12.54 -7.69 -17.60
CA GLU A 143 -12.04 -8.81 -16.80
C GLU A 143 -10.55 -8.69 -16.49
N ASP A 144 -9.74 -8.30 -17.48
CA ASP A 144 -8.29 -8.13 -17.33
C ASP A 144 -7.95 -6.96 -16.40
N LEU A 145 -8.67 -5.84 -16.53
CA LEU A 145 -8.55 -4.70 -15.62
C LEU A 145 -8.86 -5.09 -14.18
N HIS A 146 -9.87 -5.94 -13.98
CA HIS A 146 -10.22 -6.44 -12.66
C HIS A 146 -9.22 -7.46 -12.12
N ALA A 147 -8.59 -8.26 -12.98
CA ALA A 147 -7.52 -9.15 -12.57
C ALA A 147 -6.30 -8.36 -12.07
N ILE A 148 -5.83 -7.38 -12.85
CA ILE A 148 -4.72 -6.50 -12.47
C ILE A 148 -5.01 -5.79 -11.14
N ARG A 149 -6.24 -5.26 -10.97
CA ARG A 149 -6.65 -4.62 -9.72
C ARG A 149 -6.57 -5.58 -8.53
N ARG A 150 -6.98 -6.83 -8.68
CA ARG A 150 -6.92 -7.80 -7.58
C ARG A 150 -5.49 -8.14 -7.18
N ASP A 151 -4.62 -8.32 -8.17
CA ASP A 151 -3.21 -8.62 -7.94
C ASP A 151 -2.52 -7.44 -7.23
N GLU A 152 -2.77 -6.22 -7.70
CA GLU A 152 -2.28 -4.98 -7.08
C GLU A 152 -2.72 -4.83 -5.62
N GLU A 153 -3.98 -5.11 -5.31
CA GLU A 153 -4.51 -5.08 -3.95
C GLU A 153 -3.91 -6.20 -3.08
N GLY A 154 -3.63 -7.36 -3.66
CA GLY A 154 -2.95 -8.47 -2.98
C GLY A 154 -1.48 -8.15 -2.68
N ASP A 155 -0.78 -7.50 -3.60
CA ASP A 155 0.60 -7.05 -3.39
C ASP A 155 0.68 -5.96 -2.31
N ALA A 156 -0.28 -5.04 -2.30
CA ALA A 156 -0.41 -4.03 -1.25
C ALA A 156 -0.71 -4.67 0.14
N ASP A 157 -1.62 -5.64 0.21
CA ASP A 157 -1.86 -6.42 1.45
C ASP A 157 -0.59 -7.16 1.92
N GLY A 158 0.16 -7.73 0.97
CA GLY A 158 1.39 -8.45 1.26
C GLY A 158 2.49 -7.53 1.78
N PHE A 159 2.64 -6.35 1.18
CA PHE A 159 3.51 -5.30 1.69
C PHE A 159 3.09 -4.88 3.10
N ALA A 160 1.80 -4.60 3.31
CA ALA A 160 1.27 -4.20 4.61
C ALA A 160 1.58 -5.23 5.70
N GLY A 161 1.37 -6.52 5.44
CA GLY A 161 1.69 -7.59 6.40
C GLY A 161 3.15 -7.57 6.86
N ARG A 162 4.11 -7.48 5.92
CA ARG A 162 5.55 -7.38 6.27
C ARG A 162 5.88 -6.08 7.00
N ALA A 163 5.36 -4.96 6.50
CA ALA A 163 5.61 -3.64 7.07
C ALA A 163 5.11 -3.53 8.51
N MET A 164 3.93 -4.07 8.81
CA MET A 164 3.36 -4.08 10.16
C MET A 164 4.28 -4.79 11.15
N PHE A 165 4.82 -5.96 10.79
CA PHE A 165 5.81 -6.66 11.62
C PHE A 165 7.06 -5.80 11.85
N LEU A 166 7.66 -5.27 10.79
CA LEU A 166 8.89 -4.47 10.87
C LEU A 166 8.72 -3.18 11.69
N MET A 167 7.52 -2.59 11.69
CA MET A 167 7.20 -1.41 12.47
C MET A 167 6.81 -1.70 13.93
N GLY A 168 6.63 -2.98 14.27
CA GLY A 168 6.23 -3.45 15.60
C GLY A 168 4.73 -3.35 15.89
N TYR A 169 3.87 -3.35 14.86
CA TYR A 169 2.41 -3.28 15.01
C TYR A 169 1.74 -4.64 14.84
N SER A 170 0.60 -4.81 15.50
CA SER A 170 -0.24 -6.01 15.34
C SER A 170 -1.12 -5.90 14.09
N ILE A 171 -1.35 -7.02 13.41
CA ILE A 171 -2.24 -7.09 12.24
C ILE A 171 -3.71 -7.36 12.60
N GLU A 172 -4.01 -7.70 13.85
CA GLU A 172 -5.35 -8.17 14.24
C GLU A 172 -6.44 -7.13 13.98
N SER A 173 -6.22 -5.86 14.33
CA SER A 173 -7.20 -4.79 14.07
C SER A 173 -7.52 -4.63 12.58
N MET A 174 -6.52 -4.80 11.70
CA MET A 174 -6.73 -4.72 10.25
C MET A 174 -7.50 -5.95 9.73
N ILE A 175 -7.23 -7.13 10.28
CA ILE A 175 -7.97 -8.36 9.97
C ILE A 175 -9.45 -8.24 10.37
N GLU A 176 -9.71 -7.71 11.57
CA GLU A 176 -11.06 -7.47 12.09
C GLU A 176 -11.79 -6.42 11.26
N PHE A 177 -11.12 -5.32 10.92
CA PHE A 177 -11.66 -4.29 10.05
C PHE A 177 -12.05 -4.83 8.66
N LEU A 178 -11.20 -5.65 8.04
CA LEU A 178 -11.50 -6.29 6.76
C LEU A 178 -12.68 -7.27 6.86
N ALA A 179 -12.78 -8.01 7.98
CA ALA A 179 -13.89 -8.93 8.21
C ALA A 179 -15.22 -8.18 8.40
N GLU A 180 -15.20 -7.08 9.15
CA GLU A 180 -16.37 -6.23 9.37
C GLU A 180 -16.86 -5.59 8.07
N ASN A 181 -15.93 -5.10 7.24
CA ASN A 181 -16.26 -4.56 5.94
C ASN A 181 -16.88 -5.61 5.00
N ASP A 182 -16.40 -6.86 5.02
CA ASP A 182 -17.01 -7.95 4.26
C ASP A 182 -18.43 -8.25 4.72
N ARG A 183 -18.65 -8.29 6.05
CA ARG A 183 -19.96 -8.52 6.64
C ARG A 183 -20.96 -7.46 6.18
N ARG A 184 -20.62 -6.18 6.37
CA ARG A 184 -21.47 -5.05 5.94
C ARG A 184 -21.76 -5.07 4.44
N ARG A 185 -20.76 -5.41 3.63
CA ARG A 185 -20.91 -5.52 2.17
C ARG A 185 -21.88 -6.62 1.78
N LYS A 186 -21.77 -7.81 2.40
CA LYS A 186 -22.67 -8.95 2.16
C LYS A 186 -24.10 -8.64 2.59
N GLU A 187 -24.29 -8.03 3.76
CA GLU A 187 -25.60 -7.61 4.25
C GLU A 187 -26.29 -6.65 3.27
N LYS A 188 -25.54 -5.70 2.70
CA LYS A 188 -26.05 -4.72 1.72
C LYS A 188 -26.08 -5.24 0.28
N LYS A 189 -25.68 -6.49 0.03
CA LYS A 189 -25.57 -7.10 -1.31
C LYS A 189 -24.78 -6.26 -2.31
N LEU A 190 -23.75 -5.56 -1.85
CA LEU A 190 -22.93 -4.71 -2.71
C LEU A 190 -21.92 -5.56 -3.50
N PRO A 191 -21.95 -5.53 -4.85
CA PRO A 191 -20.95 -6.22 -5.65
C PRO A 191 -19.57 -5.59 -5.44
N CYS A 192 -18.52 -6.40 -5.47
CA CYS A 192 -17.15 -5.92 -5.39
C CYS A 192 -16.29 -6.70 -6.39
N HIS A 193 -15.79 -5.99 -7.40
CA HIS A 193 -14.92 -6.53 -8.44
C HIS A 193 -13.47 -6.02 -8.29
N LYS A 194 -13.24 -5.04 -7.40
CA LYS A 194 -11.93 -4.40 -7.19
C LYS A 194 -10.98 -5.27 -6.37
N TYR A 195 -11.49 -5.94 -5.34
CA TYR A 195 -10.67 -6.66 -4.37
C TYR A 195 -10.78 -8.18 -4.55
N HIS A 196 -9.75 -8.93 -4.15
CA HIS A 196 -9.95 -10.33 -3.78
C HIS A 196 -11.00 -10.41 -2.66
N ASN A 197 -11.63 -11.58 -2.50
CA ASN A 197 -12.52 -11.77 -1.36
C ASN A 197 -11.75 -11.51 -0.05
N HIS A 198 -12.46 -11.03 0.97
CA HIS A 198 -11.82 -10.62 2.22
C HIS A 198 -11.15 -11.77 2.97
N ALA A 199 -11.52 -13.04 2.72
CA ALA A 199 -10.81 -14.18 3.30
C ALA A 199 -9.40 -14.33 2.70
N THR A 200 -9.26 -14.17 1.38
CA THR A 200 -7.98 -14.16 0.67
C THR A 200 -7.11 -12.99 1.14
N ARG A 201 -7.65 -11.77 1.22
CA ARG A 201 -6.91 -10.60 1.71
C ARG A 201 -6.35 -10.82 3.11
N ARG A 202 -7.18 -11.33 4.04
CA ARG A 202 -6.75 -11.69 5.40
C ARG A 202 -5.65 -12.75 5.40
N ALA A 203 -5.74 -13.75 4.53
CA ALA A 203 -4.73 -14.81 4.43
C ALA A 203 -3.39 -14.26 3.92
N ILE A 204 -3.40 -13.41 2.89
CA ILE A 204 -2.19 -12.75 2.35
C ILE A 204 -1.51 -11.94 3.45
N LEU A 205 -2.28 -11.15 4.19
CA LEU A 205 -1.76 -10.28 5.23
C LEU A 205 -1.13 -11.07 6.39
N LYS A 206 -1.81 -12.13 6.85
CA LYS A 206 -1.29 -13.06 7.88
C LYS A 206 -0.03 -13.77 7.44
N GLU A 207 -0.04 -14.35 6.24
CA GLU A 207 1.11 -15.10 5.74
C GLU A 207 2.32 -14.18 5.54
N SER A 208 2.10 -12.97 5.02
CA SER A 208 3.18 -12.01 4.82
C SER A 208 3.81 -11.53 6.13
N TYR A 209 2.99 -11.29 7.16
CA TYR A 209 3.45 -10.95 8.50
C TYR A 209 4.30 -12.07 9.11
N GLU A 210 3.80 -13.31 9.09
CA GLU A 210 4.50 -14.46 9.66
C GLU A 210 5.75 -14.84 8.84
N ALA A 211 5.73 -14.65 7.52
CA ALA A 211 6.91 -14.85 6.68
C ALA A 211 8.04 -13.89 7.04
N GLU A 212 7.73 -12.60 7.25
CA GLU A 212 8.73 -11.60 7.66
C GLU A 212 9.31 -11.92 9.04
N LYS A 213 8.43 -12.32 9.98
CA LYS A 213 8.84 -12.76 11.31
C LYS A 213 9.82 -13.94 11.24
N ARG A 214 9.49 -14.98 10.47
CA ARG A 214 10.37 -16.14 10.27
C ARG A 214 11.69 -15.74 9.62
N ALA A 215 11.66 -14.86 8.61
CA ALA A 215 12.87 -14.38 7.95
C ALA A 215 13.81 -13.65 8.91
N MET A 216 13.26 -12.79 9.77
CA MET A 216 14.03 -12.05 10.78
C MET A 216 14.58 -12.96 11.89
N GLU A 217 13.82 -13.97 12.32
CA GLU A 217 14.31 -14.99 13.27
C GLU A 217 15.48 -15.80 12.69
N VAL A 218 15.37 -16.20 11.42
CA VAL A 218 16.44 -16.92 10.70
C VAL A 218 17.68 -16.04 10.56
N ALA A 219 17.51 -14.79 10.12
CA ALA A 219 18.61 -13.83 10.03
C ALA A 219 19.32 -13.63 11.38
N ARG A 220 18.55 -13.52 12.47
CA ARG A 220 19.10 -13.41 13.82
C ARG A 220 19.93 -14.63 14.20
N ARG A 221 19.45 -15.84 13.91
CA ARG A 221 20.20 -17.09 14.17
C ARG A 221 21.50 -17.16 13.37
N LEU A 222 21.45 -16.80 12.09
CA LEU A 222 22.61 -16.88 11.20
C LEU A 222 23.71 -15.88 11.61
N PHE A 223 23.33 -14.64 11.89
CA PHE A 223 24.29 -13.54 12.07
C PHE A 223 24.64 -13.19 13.52
N PHE A 224 23.82 -13.58 14.51
CA PHE A 224 23.95 -13.08 15.89
C PHE A 224 23.95 -14.17 17.00
N SER A 225 23.88 -15.48 16.69
CA SER A 225 23.81 -16.53 17.74
C SER A 225 25.15 -16.98 18.34
N GLY A 226 26.24 -16.24 18.12
CA GLY A 226 27.54 -16.52 18.75
C GLY A 226 27.63 -15.88 20.14
N LYS A 227 27.72 -16.69 21.20
CA LYS A 227 27.71 -16.26 22.62
C LYS A 227 28.79 -15.26 23.06
N ASN A 228 29.68 -14.78 22.18
CA ASN A 228 30.77 -13.86 22.55
C ASN A 228 31.20 -12.87 21.44
N THR A 229 30.35 -12.55 20.45
CA THR A 229 30.70 -11.56 19.43
C THR A 229 29.56 -10.58 19.18
N THR A 230 29.75 -9.33 19.58
CA THR A 230 28.88 -8.17 19.32
C THR A 230 28.97 -7.66 17.86
N GLY A 231 29.33 -8.51 16.91
CA GLY A 231 29.49 -8.16 15.50
C GLY A 231 28.90 -9.21 14.56
N PRO A 232 28.49 -8.83 13.34
CA PRO A 232 28.01 -9.75 12.33
C PRO A 232 29.11 -10.77 11.98
N LYS A 233 28.73 -12.02 11.66
CA LYS A 233 29.63 -13.06 11.11
C LYS A 233 30.10 -12.67 9.69
N ILE A 234 30.89 -11.61 9.57
CA ILE A 234 31.61 -11.26 8.34
C ILE A 234 33.04 -11.73 8.55
N GLY A 235 33.33 -12.98 8.19
CA GLY A 235 34.68 -13.51 8.36
C GLY A 235 34.77 -15.03 8.39
N LYS A 236 34.43 -15.67 7.26
CA LYS A 236 35.07 -16.89 6.73
C LYS A 236 34.34 -17.30 5.45
N ILE A 237 34.47 -16.46 4.42
CA ILE A 237 34.46 -17.02 3.07
C ILE A 237 35.81 -17.72 2.95
N ILE A 238 35.71 -19.03 2.77
CA ILE A 238 36.81 -19.98 2.64
C ILE A 238 37.63 -19.54 1.43
N GLY A 239 38.79 -18.96 1.69
CA GLY A 239 39.90 -18.86 0.76
C GLY A 239 40.97 -19.83 1.23
N ALA A 240 40.97 -21.03 0.63
CA ALA A 240 42.12 -21.95 0.48
C ALA A 240 41.57 -23.30 -0.01
N GLY A 241 41.92 -23.68 -1.24
CA GLY A 241 41.62 -24.98 -1.85
C GLY A 241 41.10 -24.85 -3.26
#